data_AF-A0AAW2REV2-F1
#
_entry.id   AF-A0AAW2REV2-F1
#
_cell.length_a   1.000
_cell.length_b   1.000
_cell.length_c   1.000
_cell.angle_alpha   90.00
_cell.angle_beta   90.00
_cell.angle_gamma   90.00
#
_symmetry.space_group_name_H-M   'P 1'
#
loop_
_entity.id
_entity.type
_entity.pdbx_description
1 polymer ?
#
loop_
_entity_poly.entity_id
_entity_poly.type
_entity_poly.pdbx_seq_one_letter_code
_entity_poly.pdbx_strand_id
1 'polypeptide(L)'
;MDMVKKLGTENSVVIFSETSCGISHAISTLIRGFGANPVIYEVDELPNGHEIERALTALGWNPSVPAVFIGRNSSVVRMRS
;
A
#
# COMPACT_ATOMS: atom_id res chain seq x y z
N MET A 1 -14.89 1.39 1.89
CA MET A 1 -14.23 0.35 1.07
C MET A 1 -13.99 0.81 -0.37
N ASP A 2 -14.72 1.81 -0.87
CA ASP A 2 -14.63 2.28 -2.26
C ASP A 2 -13.36 3.04 -2.64
N MET A 3 -12.77 3.82 -1.73
CA MET A 3 -11.62 4.68 -2.08
C MET A 3 -10.36 3.88 -2.43
N VAL A 4 -10.02 2.88 -1.60
CA VAL A 4 -8.90 1.96 -1.86
C VAL A 4 -9.10 1.19 -3.17
N LYS A 5 -10.35 0.78 -3.44
CA LYS A 5 -10.70 0.05 -4.65
C LYS A 5 -10.61 0.93 -5.90
N LYS A 6 -11.03 2.20 -5.80
CA LYS A 6 -10.92 3.19 -6.88
C LYS A 6 -9.45 3.50 -7.20
N LEU A 7 -8.63 3.74 -6.18
CA LEU A 7 -7.19 4.01 -6.34
C LEU A 7 -6.42 2.81 -6.95
N GLY A 8 -6.80 1.58 -6.59
CA GLY A 8 -6.25 0.36 -7.17
C GLY A 8 -6.79 -0.03 -8.55
N THR A 9 -7.80 0.68 -9.07
CA THR A 9 -8.34 0.47 -10.42
C THR A 9 -7.66 1.38 -11.46
N GLU A 10 -7.25 2.59 -11.06
CA GLU A 10 -6.47 3.50 -11.91
C GLU A 10 -4.98 3.14 -11.99
N ASN A 11 -4.42 2.51 -10.95
CA ASN A 11 -3.00 2.19 -10.87
C ASN A 11 -2.77 0.68 -10.75
N SER A 12 -1.85 0.14 -11.54
CA SER A 12 -1.55 -1.31 -11.54
C SER A 12 -0.96 -1.79 -10.20
N VAL A 13 -0.30 -0.91 -9.45
CA VAL A 13 0.25 -1.19 -8.11
C VAL A 13 0.13 0.05 -7.22
N VAL A 14 -0.38 -0.14 -6.02
CA VAL A 14 -0.53 0.88 -4.97
C VAL A 14 0.17 0.39 -3.70
N ILE A 15 0.95 1.23 -3.06
CA ILE A 15 1.71 0.93 -1.84
C ILE A 15 1.28 1.95 -0.79
N PHE A 16 0.70 1.49 0.32
CA PHE A 16 0.51 2.32 1.52
C PHE A 16 1.72 2.18 2.41
N SER A 17 2.32 3.28 2.82
CA SER A 17 3.49 3.25 3.70
C SER A 17 3.53 4.40 4.67
N GLU A 18 4.53 4.41 5.54
CA GLU A 18 4.79 5.45 6.53
C GLU A 18 6.12 6.11 6.19
N THR A 19 6.23 7.42 6.41
CA THR A 19 7.45 8.21 6.11
C THR A 19 8.66 7.70 6.89
N SER A 20 8.44 7.11 8.07
CA SER A 20 9.49 6.52 8.91
C SER A 20 9.89 5.08 8.54
N CYS A 21 9.31 4.48 7.51
CA CYS A 21 9.52 3.06 7.20
C CYS A 21 10.58 2.84 6.10
N GLY A 22 11.79 2.41 6.48
CA GLY A 22 12.86 2.12 5.49
C GLY A 22 12.57 0.97 4.52
N ILE A 23 11.61 0.09 4.85
CA ILE A 23 11.23 -1.07 4.02
C ILE A 23 10.42 -0.63 2.79
N SER A 24 9.69 0.48 2.89
CA SER A 24 8.87 1.02 1.82
C SER A 24 9.67 1.36 0.56
N HIS A 25 10.86 1.92 0.78
CA HIS A 25 11.79 2.33 -0.27
C HIS A 25 12.34 1.12 -1.02
N ALA A 26 12.63 0.04 -0.30
CA ALA A 26 13.06 -1.23 -0.89
C ALA A 26 11.95 -1.85 -1.75
N ILE A 27 10.71 -1.87 -1.26
CA ILE A 27 9.55 -2.41 -1.99
C ILE A 27 9.25 -1.58 -3.24
N SER A 28 9.27 -0.25 -3.14
CA SER A 28 9.09 0.65 -4.29
C SER A 28 10.14 0.39 -5.36
N THR A 29 11.42 0.30 -4.97
CA THR A 29 12.54 0.04 -5.87
C THR A 29 12.42 -1.33 -6.53
N LEU A 30 12.04 -2.36 -5.75
CA LEU A 30 11.84 -3.72 -6.26
C LEU A 30 10.74 -3.76 -7.31
N ILE A 31 9.58 -3.16 -7.03
CA ILE A 31 8.44 -3.13 -7.95
C ILE A 31 8.75 -2.32 -9.21
N ARG A 32 9.48 -1.21 -9.07
CA ARG A 32 10.02 -0.44 -10.21
C ARG A 32 11.00 -1.27 -11.05
N GLY A 33 11.83 -2.08 -10.42
CA GLY A 33 12.74 -3.03 -11.09
C GLY A 33 12.02 -4.09 -11.91
N PHE A 34 10.79 -4.47 -11.51
CA PHE A 34 9.92 -5.36 -12.30
C PHE A 34 9.23 -4.66 -13.48
N GLY A 35 9.50 -3.38 -13.74
CA GLY A 35 8.87 -2.61 -14.81
C GLY A 35 7.45 -2.14 -14.49
N ALA A 36 7.00 -2.30 -13.23
CA ALA A 36 5.73 -1.76 -12.76
C ALA A 36 5.93 -0.34 -12.20
N ASN A 37 4.91 0.50 -12.32
CA ASN A 37 4.92 1.85 -11.75
C ASN A 37 4.04 1.87 -10.48
N PRO A 38 4.62 1.71 -9.28
CA PRO A 38 3.85 1.76 -8.05
C PRO A 38 3.53 3.21 -7.66
N VAL A 39 2.30 3.42 -7.19
CA VAL A 39 1.91 4.66 -6.50
C VAL A 39 2.09 4.46 -5.01
N ILE A 40 2.85 5.35 -4.37
CA ILE A 40 3.10 5.30 -2.92
C ILE A 40 2.20 6.33 -2.25
N TYR A 41 1.44 5.89 -1.24
CA TYR A 41 0.65 6.74 -0.36
C TYR A 41 1.26 6.70 1.05
N GLU A 42 1.81 7.83 1.48
CA GLU A 42 2.36 7.99 2.82
C GLU A 42 1.23 8.27 3.80
N VAL A 43 0.82 7.24 4.52
CA VAL A 43 -0.34 7.22 5.41
C VAL A 43 -0.18 8.26 6.53
N ASP A 44 1.02 8.48 7.08
CA ASP A 44 1.26 9.54 8.09
C ASP A 44 1.06 10.96 7.56
N GLU A 45 1.29 11.18 6.27
CA GLU A 45 1.20 12.52 5.66
C GLU A 45 -0.21 12.82 5.15
N LEU A 46 -1.05 11.79 5.04
CA LEU A 46 -2.41 11.96 4.57
C LEU A 46 -3.30 12.48 5.72
N PRO A 47 -4.15 13.49 5.47
CA PRO A 47 -5.11 13.97 6.47
C PRO A 47 -6.10 12.88 6.92
N ASN A 48 -6.27 11.84 6.10
CA ASN A 48 -7.13 10.68 6.37
C ASN A 48 -6.31 9.42 6.73
N GLY A 49 -5.03 9.57 7.11
CA GLY A 49 -4.10 8.48 7.41
C GLY A 49 -4.66 7.47 8.39
N HIS A 50 -5.18 7.95 9.51
CA HIS A 50 -5.79 7.11 10.54
C HIS A 50 -6.97 6.25 10.04
N GLU A 51 -7.78 6.74 9.09
CA GLU A 51 -8.86 5.95 8.52
C GLU A 51 -8.32 4.83 7.63
N ILE A 52 -7.23 5.09 6.91
CA ILE A 52 -6.54 4.12 6.06
C ILE A 52 -5.87 3.06 6.93
N GLU A 53 -5.14 3.44 7.98
CA GLU A 53 -4.56 2.51 8.94
C GLU A 53 -5.62 1.60 9.55
N ARG A 54 -6.74 2.17 10.01
CA ARG A 54 -7.85 1.39 10.57
C ARG A 54 -8.43 0.41 9.55
N ALA A 55 -8.55 0.81 8.29
CA ALA A 55 -8.99 -0.08 7.22
C ALA A 55 -7.98 -1.21 6.96
N LEU A 56 -6.68 -0.91 6.96
CA LEU A 56 -5.60 -1.90 6.80
C LEU A 56 -5.58 -2.89 7.97
N THR A 57 -5.70 -2.41 9.20
CA THR A 57 -5.83 -3.23 10.41
C THR A 57 -7.09 -4.08 10.37
N ALA A 58 -8.23 -3.53 9.91
CA ALA A 58 -9.48 -4.29 9.72
C ALA A 58 -9.36 -5.37 8.64
N LEU A 59 -8.50 -5.16 7.63
CA LEU A 59 -8.11 -6.17 6.65
C LEU A 59 -7.10 -7.18 7.22
N GLY A 60 -6.72 -7.04 8.50
CA GLY A 60 -5.85 -7.95 9.23
C GLY A 60 -4.36 -7.66 9.06
N TRP A 61 -3.95 -6.50 8.54
CA TRP A 61 -2.54 -6.11 8.44
C TRP A 61 -2.02 -5.71 9.82
N ASN A 62 -0.96 -6.35 10.27
CA ASN A 62 -0.28 -6.05 11.54
C ASN A 62 1.20 -6.43 11.40
N PRO A 63 2.13 -5.47 11.35
CA PRO A 63 1.91 -4.02 11.35
C PRO A 63 1.12 -3.54 10.11
N SER A 64 0.43 -2.40 10.23
CA SER A 64 -0.52 -1.89 9.22
C SER A 64 0.16 -1.47 7.91
N VAL A 65 1.47 -1.23 7.93
CA VAL A 65 2.32 -0.90 6.77
C VAL A 65 3.63 -1.71 6.79
N PRO A 66 4.30 -1.90 5.64
CA PRO A 66 3.95 -1.44 4.29
C PRO A 66 2.88 -2.29 3.57
N ALA A 67 1.81 -1.58 3.22
CA ALA A 67 0.59 -1.80 2.44
C ALA A 67 0.58 -2.11 0.93
N VAL A 68 1.04 -3.24 0.37
CA VAL A 68 1.04 -3.41 -1.12
C VAL A 68 -0.26 -4.00 -1.69
N PHE A 69 -0.87 -3.26 -2.63
CA PHE A 69 -2.04 -3.64 -3.43
C PHE A 69 -1.65 -3.72 -4.91
N ILE A 70 -1.93 -4.84 -5.57
CA ILE A 70 -1.66 -5.06 -7.00
C ILE A 70 -3.01 -5.28 -7.72
N GLY A 71 -3.17 -4.65 -8.89
CA GLY A 71 -4.46 -4.41 -9.55
C GLY A 71 -5.35 -5.62 -9.90
N ARG A 72 -6.65 -5.31 -9.94
CA ARG A 72 -7.86 -6.00 -10.46
C ARG A 72 -8.30 -7.33 -9.87
N ASN A 73 -7.41 -8.13 -9.31
CA ASN A 73 -7.82 -9.22 -8.42
C ASN A 73 -7.35 -8.85 -7.02
N SER A 74 -8.15 -9.13 -6.01
CA SER A 74 -7.96 -8.74 -4.60
C SER A 74 -6.72 -9.37 -3.92
N SER A 75 -5.67 -9.66 -4.68
CA SER A 75 -4.37 -10.18 -4.30
C SER A 75 -3.57 -9.09 -3.58
N VAL A 76 -3.99 -8.86 -2.35
CA VAL A 76 -3.23 -8.18 -1.31
C VAL A 76 -1.97 -9.03 -1.05
N VAL A 77 -0.81 -8.55 -1.53
CA VAL A 77 0.47 -9.24 -1.29
C VAL A 77 0.93 -8.89 0.10
N ARG A 78 0.69 -9.82 1.03
CA ARG A 78 1.20 -9.70 2.40
C ARG A 78 2.65 -10.18 2.43
N MET A 79 3.59 -9.25 2.45
CA MET A 79 4.96 -9.55 2.85
C MET A 79 4.94 -9.89 4.35
N ARG A 80 4.98 -11.19 4.68
CA ARG A 80 5.31 -11.64 6.02
C ARG A 80 6.84 -11.76 6.09
N SER A 81 7.47 -11.13 7.08
CA SER A 81 8.83 -11.49 7.50
C SER A 81 8.88 -12.92 8.01
#